data_AF-A0A1H3FR53-F1
#
_entry.id   AF-A0A1H3FR53-F1
#
_cell.length_a   1.000
_cell.length_b   1.000
_cell.length_c   1.000
_cell.angle_alpha   90.00
_cell.angle_beta   90.00
_cell.angle_gamma   90.00
#
_symmetry.space_group_name_H-M   'P 1'
#
loop_
_entity.id
_entity.type
_entity.pdbx_description
1 polymer ?
#
loop_
_entity_poly.entity_id
_entity_poly.type
_entity_poly.pdbx_seq_one_letter_code
_entity_poly.pdbx_strand_id
1 'polypeptide(L)'
;MDISDLPALIAAFAFGPVSGVLVELIKNGLQLISTNTAGVGELANFLMGSALTFTTGLVHQKRKTKTTALFGCITGSVAMAFAAFIPFIHTKLVWNAVPFNLLKGLAICLVTMLIYKPLTPILKGGYAHERKKVSSISAK
;
A
#
# COMPACT_ATOMS: atom_id res chain seq x y z
N MET A 1 8.17 -6.61 1.53
CA MET A 1 8.10 -5.21 1.10
C MET A 1 9.48 -4.62 0.90
N ASP A 2 9.74 -4.04 -0.27
CA ASP A 2 11.03 -3.47 -0.70
C ASP A 2 10.81 -2.05 -1.24
N ILE A 3 11.87 -1.35 -1.64
CA ILE A 3 11.77 0.00 -2.24
C ILE A 3 10.78 0.02 -3.41
N SER A 4 10.56 -1.09 -4.08
CA SER A 4 9.58 -1.25 -5.15
C SER A 4 8.11 -1.14 -4.72
N ASP A 5 7.78 -1.12 -3.42
CA ASP A 5 6.41 -0.89 -2.93
C ASP A 5 6.04 0.59 -2.78
N LEU A 6 7.04 1.49 -2.84
CA LEU A 6 6.83 2.94 -2.86
C LEU A 6 5.89 3.38 -3.98
N PRO A 7 6.09 3.00 -5.26
CA PRO A 7 5.18 3.32 -6.36
C PRO A 7 3.73 2.86 -6.11
N ALA A 8 3.55 1.69 -5.51
CA ALA A 8 2.23 1.16 -5.20
C ALA A 8 1.53 1.97 -4.12
N LEU A 9 2.25 2.38 -3.07
CA LEU A 9 1.73 3.25 -2.02
C LEU A 9 1.37 4.64 -2.55
N ILE A 10 2.20 5.20 -3.43
CA ILE A 10 1.94 6.49 -4.10
C ILE A 10 0.68 6.38 -4.97
N ALA A 11 0.55 5.31 -5.76
CA ALA A 11 -0.64 5.05 -6.55
C ALA A 11 -1.88 4.90 -5.65
N ALA A 12 -1.74 4.22 -4.51
CA ALA A 12 -2.81 4.05 -3.53
C ALA A 12 -3.34 5.41 -2.99
N PHE A 13 -2.42 6.32 -2.65
CA PHE A 13 -2.78 7.65 -2.16
C PHE A 13 -3.32 8.59 -3.23
N ALA A 14 -2.74 8.53 -4.43
CA ALA A 14 -3.09 9.42 -5.54
C ALA A 14 -4.43 9.05 -6.18
N PHE A 15 -4.58 7.78 -6.57
CA PHE A 15 -5.68 7.29 -7.41
C PHE A 15 -6.62 6.32 -6.67
N GLY A 16 -6.18 5.74 -5.55
CA GLY A 16 -7.02 4.90 -4.70
C GLY A 16 -6.47 3.52 -4.40
N PRO A 17 -7.09 2.78 -3.46
CA PRO A 17 -6.56 1.50 -2.99
C PRO A 17 -6.42 0.47 -4.13
N VAL A 18 -7.35 0.45 -5.07
CA VAL A 18 -7.33 -0.48 -6.23
C VAL A 18 -6.12 -0.23 -7.13
N SER A 19 -5.75 1.02 -7.38
CA SER A 19 -4.55 1.32 -8.18
C SER A 19 -3.26 0.94 -7.46
N GLY A 20 -3.22 0.98 -6.13
CA GLY A 20 -2.08 0.49 -5.36
C GLY A 20 -1.88 -1.01 -5.53
N VAL A 21 -2.96 -1.79 -5.38
CA VAL A 21 -2.94 -3.25 -5.57
C VAL A 21 -2.53 -3.63 -7.00
N LEU A 22 -2.99 -2.89 -8.00
CA LEU A 22 -2.61 -3.10 -9.40
C LEU A 22 -1.10 -2.89 -9.65
N VAL A 23 -0.52 -1.83 -9.08
CA VAL A 23 0.93 -1.59 -9.22
C VAL A 23 1.74 -2.71 -8.55
N GLU A 24 1.28 -3.21 -7.42
CA GLU A 24 1.89 -4.37 -6.78
C GLU A 24 1.74 -5.67 -7.56
N LEU A 25 0.60 -5.88 -8.22
CA LEU A 25 0.39 -7.03 -9.08
C LEU A 25 1.41 -6.99 -10.24
N ILE A 26 1.55 -5.84 -10.89
CA ILE A 26 2.50 -5.65 -12.00
C ILE A 26 3.92 -5.88 -11.51
N LYS A 27 4.30 -5.28 -10.37
CA LYS A 27 5.61 -5.45 -9.74
C LYS A 27 5.91 -6.93 -9.49
N ASN A 28 5.06 -7.62 -8.74
CA ASN A 28 5.32 -9.00 -8.35
C ASN A 28 5.24 -9.94 -9.56
N GLY A 29 4.41 -9.64 -10.56
CA GLY A 29 4.37 -10.35 -11.84
C GLY A 29 5.67 -10.24 -12.63
N LEU A 30 6.28 -9.05 -12.68
CA LEU A 30 7.62 -8.86 -13.28
C LEU A 30 8.70 -9.61 -12.50
N GLN A 31 8.63 -9.56 -11.17
CA GLN A 31 9.60 -10.19 -10.29
C GLN A 31 9.53 -11.74 -10.35
N LEU A 32 8.35 -12.28 -10.67
CA LEU A 32 8.12 -13.71 -10.90
C LEU A 32 8.94 -14.29 -12.06
N ILE A 33 9.32 -13.46 -13.04
CA ILE A 33 10.08 -13.87 -14.23
C ILE A 33 11.59 -13.95 -13.93
N SER A 34 12.05 -13.29 -12.86
CA SER A 34 13.48 -13.19 -12.49
C SER A 34 13.86 -13.97 -11.23
N THR A 35 12.95 -14.74 -10.64
CA THR A 35 13.14 -15.33 -9.31
C THR A 35 13.40 -16.84 -9.33
N ASN A 36 14.22 -17.29 -8.38
CA ASN A 36 14.60 -18.70 -8.15
C ASN A 36 13.79 -19.36 -7.01
N THR A 37 12.82 -18.66 -6.41
CA THR A 37 12.08 -19.08 -5.20
C THR A 37 10.81 -19.91 -5.48
N ALA A 38 10.64 -20.39 -6.72
CA ALA A 38 9.43 -21.05 -7.20
C ALA A 38 8.13 -20.24 -7.03
N GLY A 39 8.22 -18.91 -6.85
CA GLY A 39 7.09 -17.97 -6.81
C GLY A 39 6.39 -17.82 -5.46
N VAL A 40 6.77 -18.60 -4.44
CA VAL A 40 6.14 -18.53 -3.10
C VAL A 40 6.48 -17.22 -2.39
N GLY A 41 7.71 -16.72 -2.57
CA GLY A 41 8.15 -15.45 -1.98
C GLY A 41 7.43 -14.23 -2.57
N GLU A 42 7.20 -14.24 -3.87
CA GLU A 42 6.55 -13.18 -4.63
C GLU A 42 5.05 -13.15 -4.35
N LEU A 43 4.41 -14.32 -4.21
CA LEU A 43 3.04 -14.44 -3.75
C LEU A 43 2.86 -13.88 -2.33
N ALA A 44 3.78 -14.22 -1.42
CA ALA A 44 3.76 -13.66 -0.07
C ALA A 44 3.99 -12.14 -0.09
N ASN A 45 4.90 -11.64 -0.93
CA ASN A 45 5.14 -10.20 -1.06
C ASN A 45 3.91 -9.46 -1.63
N PHE A 46 3.23 -10.03 -2.62
CA PHE A 46 1.97 -9.50 -3.16
C PHE A 46 0.85 -9.49 -2.12
N LEU A 47 0.67 -10.56 -1.35
CA LEU A 47 -0.37 -10.62 -0.30
C LEU A 47 -0.15 -9.58 0.80
N MET A 48 1.08 -9.51 1.29
CA MET A 48 1.43 -8.56 2.35
C MET A 48 1.30 -7.12 1.88
N GLY A 49 1.86 -6.81 0.71
CA GLY A 49 1.82 -5.44 0.26
C GLY A 49 0.43 -5.04 -0.20
N SER A 50 -0.35 -5.91 -0.87
CA SER A 50 -1.72 -5.59 -1.27
C SER A 50 -2.60 -5.32 -0.05
N ALA A 51 -2.44 -6.09 1.03
CA ALA A 51 -3.11 -5.83 2.30
C ALA A 51 -2.74 -4.44 2.85
N LEU A 52 -1.47 -4.05 2.78
CA LEU A 52 -0.98 -2.74 3.22
C LEU A 52 -1.49 -1.59 2.34
N THR A 53 -1.32 -1.67 1.02
CA THR A 53 -1.67 -0.62 0.06
C THR A 53 -3.17 -0.43 -0.04
N PHE A 54 -3.95 -1.52 0.04
CA PHE A 54 -5.41 -1.48 0.04
C PHE A 54 -5.97 -0.80 1.30
N THR A 55 -5.55 -1.24 2.50
CA THR A 55 -6.03 -0.66 3.76
C THR A 55 -5.58 0.80 3.93
N THR A 56 -4.32 1.08 3.60
CA THR A 56 -3.75 2.43 3.65
C THR A 56 -4.46 3.36 2.66
N GLY A 57 -4.71 2.90 1.44
CA GLY A 57 -5.45 3.63 0.41
C GLY A 57 -6.91 3.90 0.80
N LEU A 58 -7.60 2.92 1.39
CA LEU A 58 -8.97 3.08 1.88
C LEU A 58 -9.08 4.13 2.98
N VAL A 59 -8.20 4.06 3.99
CA VAL A 59 -8.20 5.01 5.11
C VAL A 59 -7.88 6.42 4.61
N HIS A 60 -6.91 6.55 3.70
CA HIS A 60 -6.53 7.84 3.14
C HIS A 60 -7.61 8.45 2.22
N GLN A 61 -8.34 7.64 1.44
CA GLN A 61 -9.40 8.15 0.56
C GLN A 61 -10.53 8.85 1.32
N LYS A 62 -10.79 8.47 2.57
CA LYS A 62 -11.84 9.10 3.39
C LYS A 62 -11.54 10.55 3.73
N ARG A 63 -10.29 10.87 4.05
CA ARG A 63 -9.82 12.23 4.32
C ARG A 63 -8.38 12.34 3.87
N LYS A 64 -8.10 13.08 2.80
CA LYS A 64 -6.72 13.24 2.33
C LYS A 64 -5.96 14.27 3.16
N THR A 65 -5.52 13.84 4.33
CA THR A 65 -4.68 14.59 5.28
C THR A 65 -3.44 13.78 5.64
N LYS A 66 -2.39 14.47 6.11
CA LYS A 66 -1.15 13.83 6.61
C LYS A 66 -1.45 12.82 7.72
N THR A 67 -2.38 13.19 8.59
CA THR A 67 -2.81 12.39 9.73
C THR A 67 -3.49 11.10 9.27
N THR A 68 -4.38 11.18 8.28
CA THR A 68 -5.06 9.99 7.74
C THR A 68 -4.10 9.08 6.97
N ALA A 69 -3.09 9.64 6.30
CA ALA A 69 -2.04 8.84 5.66
C ALA A 69 -1.23 8.05 6.70
N LEU A 70 -0.85 8.69 7.82
CA LEU A 70 -0.17 8.03 8.93
C LEU A 70 -1.05 6.95 9.58
N PHE A 71 -2.31 7.26 9.90
CA PHE A 71 -3.26 6.27 10.43
C PHE A 71 -3.50 5.11 9.45
N GLY A 72 -3.54 5.40 8.14
CA GLY A 72 -3.63 4.40 7.09
C GLY A 72 -2.43 3.46 7.10
N CYS A 73 -1.21 3.98 7.20
CA CYS A 73 -0.01 3.15 7.27
C CYS A 73 0.07 2.34 8.57
N ILE A 74 -0.36 2.89 9.71
CA ILE A 74 -0.38 2.14 10.97
C ILE A 74 -1.36 0.97 10.87
N THR A 75 -2.61 1.27 10.46
CA THR A 75 -3.65 0.23 10.31
C THR A 75 -3.30 -0.77 9.21
N GLY A 76 -2.67 -0.33 8.12
CA GLY A 76 -2.20 -1.21 7.05
C GLY A 76 -0.99 -2.04 7.41
N SER A 77 -0.09 -1.55 8.27
CA SER A 77 1.01 -2.37 8.81
C SER A 77 0.48 -3.48 9.70
N VAL A 78 -0.58 -3.20 10.49
CA VAL A 78 -1.26 -4.21 11.29
C VAL A 78 -1.95 -5.24 10.37
N ALA A 79 -2.69 -4.80 9.35
CA ALA A 79 -3.33 -5.69 8.38
C ALA A 79 -2.30 -6.57 7.62
N MET A 80 -1.16 -5.99 7.23
CA MET A 80 -0.04 -6.70 6.62
C MET A 80 0.53 -7.76 7.57
N ALA A 81 0.69 -7.45 8.85
CA ALA A 81 1.17 -8.41 9.83
C ALA A 81 0.25 -9.64 9.91
N PHE A 82 -1.07 -9.43 9.91
CA PHE A 82 -2.04 -10.53 9.84
C PHE A 82 -1.99 -11.27 8.49
N ALA A 83 -1.86 -10.56 7.37
CA ALA A 83 -1.73 -11.19 6.05
C ALA A 83 -0.46 -12.04 5.93
N ALA A 84 0.63 -11.66 6.61
CA ALA A 84 1.88 -12.39 6.65
C ALA A 84 1.78 -13.73 7.43
N PHE A 85 0.84 -13.84 8.37
CA PHE A 85 0.61 -15.09 9.10
C PHE A 85 0.06 -16.20 8.20
N ILE A 86 -0.73 -15.87 7.18
CA ILE A 86 -1.38 -16.85 6.29
C ILE A 86 -0.36 -17.71 5.52
N PRO A 87 0.60 -17.15 4.76
CA PRO A 87 1.56 -17.94 4.00
C PRO A 87 2.68 -18.57 4.85
N PHE A 88 3.00 -18.00 6.03
CA PHE A 88 4.16 -18.44 6.82
C PHE A 88 3.83 -19.33 8.02
N ILE A 89 2.55 -19.67 8.27
CA ILE A 89 2.09 -20.37 9.48
C ILE A 89 2.84 -21.69 9.79
N HIS A 90 3.38 -22.36 8.77
CA HIS A 90 4.08 -23.65 8.89
C HIS A 90 5.62 -23.56 8.94
N THR A 91 6.23 -22.39 8.74
CA THR A 91 7.69 -22.29 8.61
C THR A 91 8.31 -21.49 9.76
N LYS A 92 9.50 -21.90 10.21
CA LYS A 92 10.31 -21.16 11.21
C LYS A 92 10.65 -19.72 10.81
N LEU A 93 10.29 -19.31 9.60
CA LEU A 93 10.45 -17.96 9.08
C LEU A 93 9.59 -16.92 9.79
N VAL A 94 8.46 -17.29 10.43
CA VAL A 94 7.58 -16.35 11.16
C VAL A 94 8.35 -15.53 12.20
N TRP A 95 9.24 -16.16 12.97
CA TRP A 95 9.99 -15.50 14.05
C TRP A 95 10.97 -14.42 13.56
N ASN A 96 11.49 -14.53 12.33
CA ASN A 96 12.31 -13.49 11.71
C ASN A 96 11.49 -12.54 10.82
N ALA A 97 10.45 -13.05 10.15
CA ALA A 97 9.64 -12.30 9.21
C ALA A 97 8.74 -11.27 9.92
N VAL A 98 8.21 -11.59 11.10
CA VAL A 98 7.34 -10.69 11.87
C VAL A 98 8.08 -9.42 12.33
N PRO A 99 9.23 -9.48 13.05
CA PRO A 99 9.94 -8.27 13.45
C PRO A 99 10.49 -7.49 12.24
N PHE A 100 10.92 -8.18 11.18
CA PHE A 100 11.39 -7.54 9.96
C PHE A 100 10.29 -6.82 9.17
N ASN A 101 9.09 -7.40 9.10
CA ASN A 101 7.92 -6.77 8.47
C ASN A 101 7.36 -5.61 9.29
N LEU A 102 7.42 -5.68 10.63
CA LEU A 102 7.05 -4.56 11.49
C LEU A 102 7.98 -3.36 11.29
N LEU A 103 9.30 -3.63 11.24
CA LEU A 103 10.31 -2.60 10.97
C LEU A 103 10.15 -1.99 9.58
N LYS A 104 9.83 -2.82 8.57
CA LYS A 104 9.51 -2.37 7.21
C LYS A 104 8.22 -1.52 7.15
N GLY A 105 7.19 -1.85 7.91
CA GLY A 105 5.98 -1.02 8.04
C GLY A 105 6.25 0.36 8.65
N LEU A 106 7.18 0.41 9.60
CA LEU A 106 7.64 1.66 10.24
C LEU A 106 8.45 2.53 9.27
N ALA A 107 9.28 1.92 8.41
CA ALA A 107 9.95 2.60 7.31
C ALA A 107 8.95 3.19 6.29
N ILE A 108 7.88 2.46 5.95
CA ILE A 108 6.78 2.97 5.11
C ILE A 108 6.10 4.21 5.74
N CYS A 109 5.92 4.24 7.07
CA CYS A 109 5.33 5.40 7.75
C CYS A 109 6.21 6.66 7.62
N LEU A 110 7.54 6.50 7.78
CA LEU A 110 8.52 7.57 7.57
C LEU A 110 8.49 8.10 6.14
N VAL A 111 8.48 7.17 5.18
CA VAL A 111 8.38 7.46 3.75
C VAL A 111 7.08 8.18 3.42
N THR A 112 5.96 7.81 4.05
CA THR A 112 4.66 8.46 3.85
C THR A 112 4.69 9.93 4.28
N MET A 113 5.39 10.26 5.36
CA MET A 113 5.61 11.64 5.78
C MET A 113 6.44 12.44 4.75
N LEU A 114 7.45 11.80 4.15
CA LEU A 114 8.27 12.40 3.09
C LEU A 114 7.48 12.59 1.80
N ILE A 115 6.67 11.60 1.40
CA ILE A 115 5.84 11.59 0.19
C ILE A 115 4.70 12.59 0.26
N TYR A 116 4.13 12.82 1.45
CA TYR A 116 2.99 13.74 1.54
C TYR A 116 3.38 15.16 1.10
N LYS A 117 4.61 15.59 1.39
CA LYS A 117 5.12 16.92 1.03
C LYS A 117 5.07 17.18 -0.50
N PRO A 118 5.59 16.29 -1.38
CA PRO A 118 5.43 16.39 -2.83
C PRO A 118 4.06 15.95 -3.36
N LEU A 119 3.30 15.08 -2.69
CA LEU A 119 1.97 14.66 -3.19
C LEU A 119 0.90 15.73 -3.01
N THR A 120 1.02 16.62 -2.02
CA THR A 120 0.03 17.66 -1.69
C THR A 120 -0.52 18.43 -2.93
N PRO A 121 0.30 18.92 -3.88
CA PRO A 121 -0.18 19.59 -5.09
C PRO A 121 -0.99 18.68 -6.03
N ILE A 122 -0.53 17.46 -6.30
CA ILE A 122 -1.24 16.49 -7.17
C ILE A 122 -2.56 16.06 -6.54
N LEU A 123 -2.55 15.86 -5.21
CA LEU A 123 -3.73 15.48 -4.42
C LEU A 123 -4.82 16.55 -4.45
N LYS A 124 -4.43 17.84 -4.34
CA LYS A 124 -5.36 18.97 -4.42
C LYS A 124 -5.88 19.19 -5.84
N GLY A 125 -5.03 18.98 -6.85
CA GLY A 125 -5.40 19.11 -8.27
C GLY A 125 -6.40 18.06 -8.75
N GLY A 126 -6.20 16.78 -8.41
CA GLY A 126 -7.09 15.69 -8.83
C GLY A 126 -8.48 15.72 -8.17
N TYR A 127 -8.58 16.20 -6.94
CA TYR A 127 -9.86 16.26 -6.21
C TYR A 127 -10.86 17.28 -6.71
N ALA A 128 -10.38 18.42 -7.24
CA ALA A 128 -11.23 19.44 -7.82
C ALA A 128 -12.01 18.89 -9.05
N HIS A 129 -11.42 17.91 -9.75
CA HIS A 129 -12.00 17.28 -10.92
C HIS A 129 -13.07 16.22 -10.56
N GLU A 130 -12.77 15.34 -9.59
CA GLU A 130 -13.72 14.32 -9.09
C GLU A 130 -14.93 14.92 -8.37
N ARG A 131 -14.75 15.96 -7.53
CA ARG A 131 -15.88 16.66 -6.87
C ARG A 131 -16.83 17.30 -7.87
N LYS A 132 -16.33 17.86 -8.97
CA LYS A 132 -17.17 18.40 -10.04
C LYS A 132 -17.97 17.29 -10.73
N LYS A 133 -17.35 16.14 -10.98
CA LYS A 133 -18.00 14.99 -11.61
C LYS A 133 -19.11 14.39 -10.73
N VAL A 134 -18.83 14.13 -9.45
CA VAL A 134 -19.83 13.57 -8.51
C VAL A 134 -20.97 14.55 -8.23
N SER A 135 -20.67 15.84 -8.08
CA SER A 135 -21.70 16.88 -7.95
C SER A 135 -22.59 17.00 -9.19
N SER A 136 -22.05 16.76 -10.39
CA SER A 136 -22.84 16.78 -11.64
C SER A 136 -23.73 15.53 -11.82
N ILE A 137 -23.40 14.43 -11.14
CA ILE A 137 -24.17 13.18 -11.16
C ILE A 137 -25.28 13.22 -10.10
N SER A 138 -25.04 13.83 -8.93
CA SER A 138 -26.03 13.97 -7.87
C SER A 138 -27.07 15.08 -8.12
N ALA A 139 -26.84 15.95 -9.12
CA ALA A 139 -27.75 17.03 -9.51
C ALA A 139 -28.65 16.67 -10.71
N LYS A 140 -28.58 15.42 -11.20
CA LYS A 140 -29.48 14.82 -12.19
C LYS A 140 -30.35 13.78 -11.49
#